data_AF-A0A395XE22-F1
#
_entry.id   AF-A0A395XE22-F1
#
_cell.length_a   1.000
_cell.length_b   1.000
_cell.length_c   1.000
_cell.angle_alpha   90.00
_cell.angle_beta   90.00
_cell.angle_gamma   90.00
#
_symmetry.space_group_name_H-M   'P 1'
#
loop_
_entity.id
_entity.type
_entity.pdbx_description
1 polymer ?
#
loop_
_entity_poly.entity_id
_entity_poly.type
_entity_poly.pdbx_seq_one_letter_code
_entity_poly.pdbx_strand_id
1 'polypeptide(L)'
;MEVNEQLVRAVTQAVVAQLMVSGAQPQNVSSTPAPAGTGSFAGKTRMRPKHSYENAVRAQKGTDPKEIVIGVGAAFQTEITKTMSGIPLEEVLRNIKAGIEEEGMTSRVVKVLDTSDVGFMGLEAAKLSGSGIGIGLQSKGTTVIHQKDLYPLSNLELFPQAPLMDLDTYRKIGRNAAKYVKGEKVTPIECTNDPMVRAKYQVKAALLHIIETEQLDPAKGMIEWEGTR
;
A
#
# COMPACT_ATOMS: atom_id res chain seq x y z
N MET A 1 20.37 -0.37 -1.93
CA MET A 1 20.59 0.92 -1.22
C MET A 1 19.55 1.06 -0.13
N GLU A 2 19.92 1.41 1.10
CA GLU A 2 18.96 1.61 2.20
C GLU A 2 18.35 3.03 2.15
N VAL A 3 17.03 3.15 2.36
CA VAL A 3 16.36 4.46 2.39
C VAL A 3 16.64 5.11 3.75
N ASN A 4 17.69 5.91 3.82
CA ASN A 4 18.12 6.64 4.99
C ASN A 4 18.02 8.16 4.80
N GLU A 5 18.23 8.95 5.87
CA GLU A 5 18.13 10.41 5.82
C GLU A 5 19.11 11.05 4.84
N GLN A 6 20.32 10.48 4.69
CA GLN A 6 21.32 10.99 3.75
C GLN A 6 20.84 10.88 2.31
N LEU A 7 20.29 9.72 1.92
CA LEU A 7 19.71 9.50 0.60
C LEU A 7 18.51 10.43 0.36
N VAL A 8 17.60 10.51 1.33
CA VAL A 8 16.43 11.40 1.23
C VAL A 8 16.88 12.86 1.04
N ARG A 9 17.87 13.32 1.81
CA ARG A 9 18.42 14.67 1.69
C ARG A 9 19.07 14.91 0.34
N ALA A 10 19.88 13.97 -0.14
CA ALA A 10 20.56 14.07 -1.43
C ALA A 10 19.54 14.17 -2.59
N VAL A 11 18.53 13.30 -2.60
CA VAL A 11 17.46 13.33 -3.62
C VAL A 11 16.68 14.64 -3.53
N THR A 12 16.34 15.09 -2.32
CA THR A 12 15.62 16.36 -2.13
C THR A 12 16.42 17.53 -2.68
N GLN A 13 17.72 17.62 -2.38
CA GLN A 13 18.60 18.68 -2.90
C GLN A 13 18.70 18.65 -4.42
N ALA A 14 18.84 17.46 -5.02
CA ALA A 14 18.91 17.30 -6.47
C ALA A 14 17.60 17.78 -7.15
N VAL A 15 16.44 17.42 -6.60
CA VAL A 15 15.13 17.86 -7.12
C VAL A 15 14.97 19.38 -7.00
N VAL A 16 15.33 19.97 -5.85
CA VAL A 16 15.25 21.42 -5.66
C VAL A 16 16.15 22.16 -6.65
N ALA A 17 17.39 21.69 -6.85
CA ALA A 17 18.30 22.26 -7.85
C ALA A 17 17.70 22.20 -9.26
N GLN A 18 17.12 21.06 -9.64
CA GLN A 18 16.49 20.90 -10.95
C GLN A 18 15.28 21.82 -11.14
N LEU A 19 14.44 22.00 -10.11
CA LEU A 19 13.30 22.91 -10.16
C LEU A 19 13.74 24.36 -10.32
N MET A 20 14.82 24.77 -9.64
CA MET A 20 15.39 26.11 -9.79
C MET A 20 15.96 26.35 -11.19
N VAL A 21 16.59 25.34 -11.80
CA VAL A 21 17.09 25.41 -13.19
C VAL A 21 15.95 25.45 -14.20
N SER A 22 14.83 24.75 -13.94
CA SER A 22 13.73 24.60 -14.90
C SER A 22 12.72 25.77 -14.87
N GLY A 23 12.87 26.73 -13.94
CA GLY A 23 11.96 27.87 -13.79
C GLY A 23 10.49 27.50 -13.49
N ALA A 24 10.22 26.24 -13.14
CA ALA A 24 8.87 25.71 -13.01
C ALA A 24 8.23 26.15 -11.68
N GLN A 25 7.28 27.09 -11.76
CA GLN A 25 6.34 27.32 -10.66
C GLN A 25 5.27 26.20 -10.63
N PRO A 26 4.81 25.77 -9.44
CA PRO A 26 3.89 24.64 -9.28
C PRO A 26 2.46 24.84 -9.86
N GLN A 27 2.20 25.91 -10.62
CA GLN A 27 0.91 26.20 -11.23
C GLN A 27 0.86 26.08 -12.76
N ASN A 28 2.01 25.92 -13.45
CA ASN A 28 2.04 25.82 -14.90
C ASN A 28 2.42 24.40 -15.36
N VAL A 29 1.51 23.45 -15.19
CA VAL A 29 1.54 22.18 -15.93
C VAL A 29 0.80 22.36 -17.25
N SER A 30 1.42 23.06 -18.21
CA SER A 30 1.01 22.92 -19.60
C SER A 30 1.23 21.46 -20.00
N SER A 31 0.17 20.80 -20.46
CA SER A 31 0.18 19.42 -20.93
C SER A 31 1.13 19.25 -22.12
N THR A 32 2.39 18.93 -21.84
CA THR A 32 3.30 18.38 -22.85
C THR A 32 2.75 17.01 -23.24
N PRO A 33 2.50 16.74 -24.54
CA PRO A 33 2.03 15.42 -24.96
C PRO A 33 3.07 14.37 -24.54
N ALA A 34 2.60 13.29 -23.92
CA ALA A 34 3.45 12.16 -23.60
C ALA A 34 4.10 11.64 -24.90
N PRO A 35 5.43 11.41 -24.93
CA PRO A 35 6.05 10.78 -26.09
C PRO A 35 5.46 9.39 -26.24
N ALA A 36 4.90 9.10 -27.42
CA ALA A 36 4.45 7.78 -27.82
C ALA A 36 5.67 6.87 -27.98
N GLY A 37 6.16 6.34 -26.88
CA GLY A 37 7.19 5.32 -26.84
C GLY A 37 6.71 4.16 -25.98
N THR A 38 6.83 2.95 -26.51
CA THR A 38 6.74 1.67 -25.77
C THR A 38 7.91 1.51 -24.79
N GLY A 39 8.22 2.56 -24.04
CA GLY A 39 9.28 2.58 -23.04
C GLY A 39 8.79 1.87 -21.79
N SER A 40 9.49 0.81 -21.39
CA SER A 40 9.33 0.22 -20.07
C SER A 40 9.49 1.32 -19.01
N PHE A 41 8.48 1.48 -18.15
CA PHE A 41 8.55 2.35 -16.97
C PHE A 41 9.49 1.81 -15.89
N ALA A 42 10.18 0.68 -16.14
CA ALA A 42 11.22 0.20 -15.26
C ALA A 42 12.39 1.20 -15.29
N GLY A 43 12.76 1.73 -14.12
CA GLY A 43 14.01 2.47 -13.97
C GLY A 43 15.18 1.70 -14.58
N LYS A 44 16.10 2.39 -15.25
CA LYS A 44 17.27 1.77 -15.92
C LYS A 44 18.12 0.94 -14.95
N THR A 45 18.01 1.19 -13.65
CA THR A 45 18.69 0.46 -12.58
C THR A 45 17.74 0.36 -11.38
N ARG A 46 17.49 -0.87 -10.91
CA ARG A 46 16.65 -1.12 -9.73
C ARG A 46 17.37 -0.72 -8.45
N MET A 47 16.66 -0.15 -7.49
CA MET A 47 17.19 0.19 -6.16
C MET A 47 17.49 -1.07 -5.32
N ARG A 48 16.75 -2.16 -5.58
CA ARG A 48 16.87 -3.47 -4.93
C ARG A 48 16.82 -4.60 -5.98
N PRO A 49 17.49 -5.74 -5.76
CA PRO A 49 17.28 -6.93 -6.56
C PRO A 49 15.79 -7.32 -6.61
N LYS A 50 15.35 -7.97 -7.69
CA LYS A 50 13.97 -8.48 -7.78
C LYS A 50 13.82 -9.71 -6.88
N HIS A 51 12.79 -9.74 -6.05
CA HIS A 51 12.40 -10.92 -5.30
C HIS A 51 11.78 -11.96 -6.23
N SER A 52 12.16 -13.24 -6.07
CA SER A 52 11.52 -14.32 -6.84
C SER A 52 10.36 -14.94 -6.05
N TYR A 53 9.17 -14.89 -6.63
CA TYR A 53 7.97 -15.58 -6.14
C TYR A 53 7.65 -16.84 -6.95
N GLU A 54 8.64 -17.55 -7.50
CA GLU A 54 8.41 -18.64 -8.48
C GLU A 54 7.61 -19.81 -7.91
N ASN A 55 7.84 -20.12 -6.63
CA ASN A 55 7.14 -21.21 -5.93
C ASN A 55 5.89 -20.72 -5.18
N ALA A 56 5.48 -19.48 -5.37
CA ALA A 56 4.31 -18.93 -4.69
C ALA A 56 3.01 -19.44 -5.32
N VAL A 57 2.05 -19.80 -4.46
CA VAL A 57 0.74 -20.27 -4.91
C VAL A 57 -0.13 -19.07 -5.27
N ARG A 58 -0.75 -19.11 -6.45
CA ARG A 58 -1.70 -18.07 -6.88
C ARG A 58 -2.93 -18.05 -5.97
N ALA A 59 -3.30 -16.87 -5.48
CA ALA A 59 -4.44 -16.69 -4.61
C ALA A 59 -5.74 -17.02 -5.34
N GLN A 60 -6.59 -17.81 -4.70
CA GLN A 60 -7.91 -18.16 -5.24
C GLN A 60 -8.98 -17.23 -4.68
N LYS A 61 -10.10 -17.16 -5.41
CA LYS A 61 -11.29 -16.48 -4.91
C LYS A 61 -11.86 -17.23 -3.71
N GLY A 62 -12.02 -16.51 -2.61
CA GLY A 62 -12.61 -17.01 -1.38
C GLY A 62 -14.11 -17.22 -1.50
N THR A 63 -14.63 -18.13 -0.69
CA THR A 63 -16.06 -18.46 -0.62
C THR A 63 -16.65 -18.23 0.76
N ASP A 64 -15.81 -17.97 1.78
CA ASP A 64 -16.29 -17.74 3.14
C ASP A 64 -16.84 -16.31 3.25
N PRO A 65 -18.15 -16.12 3.53
CA PRO A 65 -18.73 -14.78 3.70
C PRO A 65 -18.18 -14.03 4.91
N LYS A 66 -17.43 -14.69 5.81
CA LYS A 66 -16.75 -14.07 6.95
C LYS A 66 -15.31 -13.66 6.67
N GLU A 67 -14.75 -14.01 5.51
CA GLU A 67 -13.35 -13.70 5.22
C GLU A 67 -13.15 -12.27 4.78
N ILE A 68 -12.05 -11.68 5.24
CA ILE A 68 -11.54 -10.39 4.78
C ILE A 68 -10.14 -10.63 4.21
N VAL A 69 -9.92 -10.18 2.99
CA VAL A 69 -8.61 -10.33 2.33
C VAL A 69 -7.79 -9.07 2.53
N ILE A 70 -6.58 -9.23 3.04
CA ILE A 70 -5.59 -8.17 3.21
C ILE A 70 -4.59 -8.28 2.05
N GLY A 71 -4.69 -7.37 1.09
CA GLY A 71 -3.76 -7.23 -0.03
C GLY A 71 -2.54 -6.40 0.37
N VAL A 72 -1.39 -7.04 0.51
CA VAL A 72 -0.11 -6.38 0.81
C VAL A 72 0.73 -6.18 -0.45
N GLY A 73 1.59 -5.17 -0.44
CA GLY A 73 2.39 -4.80 -1.60
C GLY A 73 3.52 -5.80 -1.93
N ALA A 74 4.03 -5.72 -3.16
CA ALA A 74 5.03 -6.66 -3.66
C ALA A 74 6.34 -6.68 -2.84
N ALA A 75 6.73 -5.58 -2.19
CA ALA A 75 7.92 -5.51 -1.34
C ALA A 75 7.66 -5.77 0.15
N PHE A 76 6.40 -6.03 0.54
CA PHE A 76 5.98 -6.14 1.93
C PHE A 76 6.62 -7.34 2.64
N GLN A 77 7.28 -7.08 3.76
CA GLN A 77 8.05 -8.07 4.54
C GLN A 77 9.22 -8.73 3.79
N THR A 78 9.57 -8.23 2.60
CA THR A 78 10.73 -8.70 1.83
C THR A 78 11.77 -7.60 1.76
N GLU A 79 11.68 -6.70 0.79
CA GLU A 79 12.63 -5.60 0.60
C GLU A 79 12.36 -4.44 1.56
N ILE A 80 11.14 -4.36 2.09
CA ILE A 80 10.70 -3.40 3.08
C ILE A 80 10.13 -4.17 4.27
N THR A 81 10.68 -3.96 5.46
CA THR A 81 10.30 -4.67 6.68
C THR A 81 9.65 -3.77 7.74
N LYS A 82 9.64 -2.45 7.51
CA LYS A 82 9.05 -1.44 8.39
C LYS A 82 8.29 -0.40 7.59
N THR A 83 7.23 0.16 8.18
CA THR A 83 6.53 1.33 7.65
C THR A 83 7.47 2.53 7.55
N MET A 84 7.03 3.59 6.89
CA MET A 84 7.83 4.82 6.81
C MET A 84 8.03 5.52 8.16
N SER A 85 7.16 5.27 9.14
CA SER A 85 7.29 5.71 10.53
C SER A 85 8.13 4.77 11.40
N GLY A 86 8.58 3.63 10.85
CA GLY A 86 9.48 2.69 11.53
C GLY A 86 8.78 1.54 12.27
N ILE A 87 7.46 1.37 12.10
CA ILE A 87 6.72 0.27 12.71
C ILE A 87 7.02 -1.03 11.94
N PRO A 88 7.42 -2.13 12.60
CA PRO A 88 7.60 -3.42 11.93
C PRO A 88 6.34 -3.88 11.19
N LEU A 89 6.47 -4.37 9.96
CA LEU A 89 5.31 -4.79 9.16
C LEU A 89 4.60 -6.03 9.70
N GLU A 90 5.33 -6.89 10.42
CA GLU A 90 4.75 -7.98 11.19
C GLU A 90 3.76 -7.47 12.25
N GLU A 91 4.14 -6.42 12.99
CA GLU A 91 3.31 -5.78 14.01
C GLU A 91 2.07 -5.13 13.41
N VAL A 92 2.22 -4.46 12.27
CA VAL A 92 1.11 -3.90 11.50
C VAL A 92 0.12 -4.98 11.11
N LEU A 93 0.61 -6.05 10.47
CA LEU A 93 -0.23 -7.15 9.99
C LEU A 93 -0.92 -7.85 11.16
N ARG A 94 -0.20 -8.12 12.26
CA ARG A 94 -0.74 -8.73 13.47
C ARG A 94 -1.89 -7.91 14.06
N ASN A 95 -1.77 -6.59 14.10
CA ASN A 95 -2.83 -5.73 14.63
C ASN A 95 -4.06 -5.67 13.73
N ILE A 96 -3.89 -5.60 12.41
CA ILE A 96 -5.03 -5.67 11.48
C ILE A 96 -5.77 -7.01 11.65
N LYS A 97 -5.03 -8.14 11.64
CA LYS A 97 -5.60 -9.47 11.84
C LYS A 97 -6.35 -9.58 13.17
N ALA A 98 -5.73 -9.13 14.26
CA ALA A 98 -6.35 -9.15 15.58
C ALA A 98 -7.64 -8.32 15.62
N GLY A 99 -7.68 -7.15 14.97
CA GLY A 99 -8.90 -6.35 14.88
C GLY A 99 -10.03 -7.04 14.11
N ILE A 100 -9.70 -7.80 13.07
CA ILE A 100 -10.67 -8.62 12.32
C ILE A 100 -11.22 -9.75 13.20
N GLU A 101 -10.33 -10.46 13.89
CA GLU A 101 -10.65 -11.60 14.76
C GLU A 101 -11.47 -11.19 16.00
N GLU A 102 -11.21 -10.01 16.57
CA GLU A 102 -11.99 -9.41 17.66
C GLU A 102 -13.48 -9.27 17.34
N GLU A 103 -13.82 -9.06 16.06
CA GLU A 103 -15.19 -8.90 15.58
C GLU A 103 -15.78 -10.23 15.04
N GLY A 104 -15.08 -11.35 15.24
CA GLY A 104 -15.54 -12.69 14.86
C GLY A 104 -15.42 -13.03 13.38
N MET A 105 -14.58 -12.31 12.64
CA MET A 105 -14.30 -12.52 11.21
C MET A 105 -12.95 -13.22 11.00
N THR A 106 -12.72 -13.74 9.80
CA THR A 106 -11.47 -14.41 9.43
C THR A 106 -10.64 -13.52 8.51
N SER A 107 -9.31 -13.59 8.62
CA SER A 107 -8.40 -12.83 7.77
C SER A 107 -7.58 -13.75 6.88
N ARG A 108 -7.44 -13.38 5.61
CA ARG A 108 -6.52 -14.01 4.65
C ARG A 108 -5.62 -12.95 4.07
N VAL A 109 -4.34 -13.27 3.88
CA VAL A 109 -3.36 -12.30 3.39
C VAL A 109 -2.85 -12.75 2.04
N VAL A 110 -2.87 -11.82 1.09
CA VAL A 110 -2.38 -12.03 -0.27
C VAL A 110 -1.37 -10.95 -0.60
N LYS A 111 -0.36 -11.30 -1.39
CA LYS A 111 0.58 -10.32 -1.94
C LYS A 111 0.14 -9.95 -3.35
N VAL A 112 -0.06 -8.66 -3.59
CA VAL A 112 -0.51 -8.10 -4.87
C VAL A 112 0.72 -7.75 -5.71
N LEU A 113 0.92 -8.46 -6.82
CA LEU A 113 2.07 -8.29 -7.71
C LEU A 113 1.74 -7.53 -9.01
N ASP A 114 0.45 -7.26 -9.26
CA ASP A 114 -0.04 -6.56 -10.46
C ASP A 114 0.14 -5.04 -10.40
N THR A 115 0.07 -4.47 -9.20
CA THR A 115 0.09 -3.03 -8.96
C THR A 115 0.65 -2.71 -7.58
N SER A 116 1.26 -1.54 -7.45
CA SER A 116 1.71 -0.98 -6.18
C SER A 116 0.77 0.12 -5.67
N ASP A 117 -0.30 0.46 -6.39
CA ASP A 117 -1.29 1.46 -5.97
C ASP A 117 -2.25 0.89 -4.92
N VAL A 118 -2.37 1.56 -3.78
CA VAL A 118 -3.13 1.05 -2.62
C VAL A 118 -4.63 0.88 -2.90
N GLY A 119 -5.23 1.73 -3.74
CA GLY A 119 -6.65 1.67 -4.08
C GLY A 119 -6.95 0.42 -4.91
N PHE A 120 -6.15 0.21 -5.96
CA PHE A 120 -6.26 -1.01 -6.77
C PHE A 120 -5.93 -2.26 -5.96
N MET A 121 -4.92 -2.22 -5.08
CA MET A 121 -4.62 -3.34 -4.18
C MET A 121 -5.81 -3.69 -3.29
N GLY A 122 -6.46 -2.69 -2.68
CA GLY A 122 -7.65 -2.88 -1.85
C GLY A 122 -8.82 -3.45 -2.64
N LEU A 123 -9.07 -2.94 -3.85
CA LEU A 123 -10.14 -3.44 -4.72
C LEU A 123 -9.90 -4.89 -5.15
N GLU A 124 -8.69 -5.23 -5.59
CA GLU A 124 -8.36 -6.60 -6.02
C GLU A 124 -8.45 -7.59 -4.85
N ALA A 125 -8.01 -7.20 -3.65
CA ALA A 125 -8.24 -7.95 -2.43
C ALA A 125 -9.75 -8.14 -2.15
N ALA A 126 -10.54 -7.08 -2.29
CA ALA A 126 -11.98 -7.14 -2.07
C ALA A 126 -12.69 -8.07 -3.07
N LYS A 127 -12.25 -8.11 -4.33
CA LYS A 127 -12.78 -9.03 -5.36
C LYS A 127 -12.42 -10.50 -5.08
N LEU A 128 -11.26 -10.76 -4.47
CA LEU A 128 -10.87 -12.09 -4.03
C LEU A 128 -11.60 -12.54 -2.76
N SER A 129 -12.00 -11.61 -1.90
CA SER A 129 -12.67 -11.92 -0.64
C SER A 129 -14.07 -12.52 -0.85
N GLY A 130 -14.38 -13.56 -0.08
CA GLY A 130 -15.72 -14.14 0.00
C GLY A 130 -16.78 -13.19 0.56
N SER A 131 -16.43 -12.30 1.49
CA SER A 131 -17.33 -11.23 1.97
C SER A 131 -17.47 -10.07 0.98
N GLY A 132 -16.47 -9.88 0.10
CA GLY A 132 -16.38 -8.73 -0.78
C GLY A 132 -15.75 -7.49 -0.15
N ILE A 133 -15.18 -7.61 1.05
CA ILE A 133 -14.40 -6.56 1.73
C ILE A 133 -12.91 -6.90 1.67
N GLY A 134 -12.11 -5.91 1.30
CA GLY A 134 -10.66 -6.02 1.20
C GLY A 134 -9.95 -4.87 1.90
N ILE A 135 -8.73 -5.14 2.37
CA ILE A 135 -7.83 -4.13 2.93
C ILE A 135 -6.60 -4.04 2.03
N GLY A 136 -6.34 -2.87 1.46
CA GLY A 136 -5.09 -2.62 0.73
C GLY A 136 -4.05 -2.02 1.68
N LEU A 137 -2.84 -2.58 1.74
CA LEU A 137 -1.76 -2.14 2.62
C LEU A 137 -0.43 -2.06 1.85
N GLN A 138 0.06 -0.84 1.64
CA GLN A 138 1.40 -0.62 1.09
C GLN A 138 2.48 -0.82 2.17
N SER A 139 3.69 -1.19 1.76
CA SER A 139 4.81 -1.38 2.69
C SER A 139 5.19 -0.10 3.44
N LYS A 140 4.97 1.08 2.84
CA LYS A 140 5.20 2.36 3.54
C LYS A 140 4.18 2.64 4.66
N GLY A 141 3.07 1.89 4.73
CA GLY A 141 2.05 1.96 5.77
C GLY A 141 0.73 2.60 5.33
N THR A 142 0.60 3.11 4.10
CA THR A 142 -0.69 3.63 3.62
C THR A 142 -1.69 2.49 3.46
N THR A 143 -2.90 2.70 3.96
CA THR A 143 -3.92 1.66 4.04
C THR A 143 -5.26 2.15 3.53
N VAL A 144 -6.07 1.24 2.97
CA VAL A 144 -7.44 1.51 2.54
C VAL A 144 -8.34 0.32 2.89
N ILE A 145 -9.59 0.58 3.30
CA ILE A 145 -10.66 -0.41 3.35
C ILE A 145 -11.50 -0.25 2.07
N HIS A 146 -11.64 -1.31 1.31
CA HIS A 146 -12.33 -1.32 0.02
C HIS A 146 -13.44 -2.36 -0.02
N GLN A 147 -14.39 -2.16 -0.92
CA GLN A 147 -15.45 -3.10 -1.25
C GLN A 147 -15.43 -3.43 -2.75
N LYS A 148 -15.73 -4.67 -3.11
CA LYS A 148 -15.63 -5.21 -4.48
C LYS A 148 -16.45 -4.45 -5.54
N ASP A 149 -17.54 -3.81 -5.14
CA ASP A 149 -18.51 -3.15 -6.03
C ASP A 149 -18.25 -1.64 -6.18
N LEU A 150 -17.24 -1.10 -5.50
CA LEU A 150 -16.86 0.31 -5.60
C LEU A 150 -15.91 0.55 -6.77
N TYR A 151 -15.91 1.78 -7.29
CA TYR A 151 -14.92 2.22 -8.28
C TYR A 151 -13.49 2.14 -7.70
N PRO A 152 -12.45 1.90 -8.53
CA PRO A 152 -11.09 1.65 -8.05
C PRO A 152 -10.45 2.72 -7.16
N LEU A 153 -10.85 3.98 -7.32
CA LEU A 153 -10.34 5.11 -6.52
C LEU A 153 -11.38 5.62 -5.50
N SER A 154 -12.50 4.91 -5.36
CA SER A 154 -13.40 5.05 -4.21
C SER A 154 -12.93 4.13 -3.08
N ASN A 155 -13.55 4.21 -1.91
CA ASN A 155 -13.23 3.38 -0.75
C ASN A 155 -14.29 3.54 0.33
N LEU A 156 -14.25 2.66 1.34
CA LEU A 156 -15.03 2.81 2.56
C LEU A 156 -14.31 3.73 3.55
N GLU A 157 -13.01 3.49 3.77
CA GLU A 157 -12.15 4.33 4.59
C GLU A 157 -10.74 4.37 3.99
N LEU A 158 -10.09 5.54 4.05
CA LEU A 158 -8.74 5.76 3.55
C LEU A 158 -7.84 6.36 4.63
N PHE A 159 -6.62 5.83 4.73
CA PHE A 159 -5.59 6.28 5.67
C PHE A 159 -4.40 6.83 4.88
N PRO A 160 -4.49 8.07 4.37
CA PRO A 160 -3.57 8.59 3.36
C PRO A 160 -2.22 9.02 3.95
N GLN A 161 -2.17 9.34 5.24
CA GLN A 161 -0.97 9.84 5.92
C GLN A 161 -0.34 8.75 6.79
N ALA A 162 0.36 7.81 6.15
CA ALA A 162 1.07 6.72 6.81
C ALA A 162 1.99 7.13 7.98
N PRO A 163 2.66 8.31 7.98
CA PRO A 163 3.46 8.75 9.12
C PRO A 163 2.66 9.00 10.42
N LEU A 164 1.34 9.20 10.32
CA LEU A 164 0.46 9.44 11.47
C LEU A 164 -0.19 8.16 11.99
N MET A 165 0.04 7.02 11.34
CA MET A 165 -0.56 5.75 11.72
C MET A 165 0.24 5.06 12.82
N ASP A 166 -0.48 4.49 13.79
CA ASP A 166 0.03 3.68 14.88
C ASP A 166 -0.65 2.29 14.92
N LEU A 167 -0.21 1.43 15.85
CA LEU A 167 -0.73 0.07 15.97
C LEU A 167 -2.22 0.03 16.36
N ASP A 168 -2.69 0.99 17.16
CA ASP A 168 -4.10 1.08 17.53
C ASP A 168 -4.96 1.44 16.30
N THR A 169 -4.49 2.35 15.46
CA THR A 169 -5.13 2.69 14.18
C THR A 169 -5.22 1.44 13.29
N TYR A 170 -4.14 0.68 13.13
CA TYR A 170 -4.17 -0.57 12.35
C TYR A 170 -5.13 -1.61 12.92
N ARG A 171 -5.22 -1.73 14.25
CA ARG A 171 -6.20 -2.63 14.90
C ARG A 171 -7.64 -2.17 14.67
N LYS A 172 -7.90 -0.86 14.78
CA LYS A 172 -9.20 -0.25 14.45
C LYS A 172 -9.59 -0.52 12.99
N ILE A 173 -8.65 -0.44 12.04
CA ILE A 173 -8.89 -0.74 10.63
C ILE A 173 -9.44 -2.17 10.47
N GLY A 174 -8.82 -3.14 11.14
CA GLY A 174 -9.31 -4.52 11.15
C GLY A 174 -10.73 -4.64 11.69
N ARG A 175 -11.01 -3.99 12.83
CA ARG A 175 -12.36 -3.98 13.43
C ARG A 175 -13.40 -3.37 12.49
N ASN A 176 -13.12 -2.21 11.90
CA ASN A 176 -14.06 -1.55 11.02
C ASN A 176 -14.31 -2.35 9.74
N ALA A 177 -13.27 -2.95 9.14
CA ALA A 177 -13.42 -3.86 8.02
C ALA A 177 -14.39 -5.01 8.36
N ALA A 178 -14.26 -5.62 9.54
CA ALA A 178 -15.18 -6.66 10.00
C ALA A 178 -16.61 -6.16 10.26
N LYS A 179 -16.78 -4.94 10.78
CA LYS A 179 -18.11 -4.32 10.92
C LYS A 179 -18.77 -4.04 9.57
N TYR A 180 -18.00 -3.66 8.55
CA TYR A 180 -18.51 -3.53 7.18
C TYR A 180 -19.00 -4.87 6.63
N VAL A 181 -18.29 -5.98 6.88
CA VAL A 181 -18.77 -7.33 6.52
C VAL A 181 -20.12 -7.65 7.19
N LYS A 182 -20.30 -7.27 8.46
CA LYS A 182 -21.56 -7.49 9.19
C LYS A 182 -22.72 -6.60 8.74
N GLY A 183 -22.47 -5.59 7.90
CA GLY A 183 -23.47 -4.58 7.52
C GLY A 183 -23.91 -3.70 8.71
N GLU A 184 -23.07 -3.59 9.74
CA GLU A 184 -23.34 -2.76 10.92
C GLU A 184 -23.15 -1.28 10.58
N LYS A 185 -23.75 -0.40 11.39
CA LYS A 185 -23.44 1.03 11.33
C LYS A 185 -22.01 1.25 11.84
N VAL A 186 -21.10 1.58 10.93
CA VAL A 186 -19.70 1.84 11.25
C VAL A 186 -19.49 3.31 11.54
N THR A 187 -18.85 3.61 12.67
CA THR A 187 -18.26 4.93 12.92
C THR A 187 -16.86 4.93 12.30
N PRO A 188 -16.59 5.77 11.28
CA PRO A 188 -15.27 5.84 10.65
C PRO A 188 -14.18 6.19 11.66
N ILE A 189 -12.96 5.71 11.42
CA ILE A 189 -11.82 5.96 12.29
C ILE A 189 -11.43 7.43 12.17
N GLU A 190 -11.36 8.11 13.30
CA GLU A 190 -10.90 9.50 13.36
C GLU A 190 -9.45 9.57 12.87
N CYS A 191 -9.26 10.32 11.77
CA CYS A 191 -7.95 10.54 11.18
C CYS A 191 -7.43 11.93 11.54
N THR A 192 -6.19 12.00 12.02
CA THR A 192 -5.47 13.27 12.13
C THR A 192 -4.96 13.68 10.75
N ASN A 193 -5.05 14.96 10.41
CA ASN A 193 -4.49 15.51 9.18
C ASN A 193 -3.43 16.57 9.54
N ASP A 194 -2.16 16.27 9.26
CA ASP A 194 -1.06 17.20 9.48
C ASP A 194 -0.58 17.77 8.12
N PRO A 195 -0.74 19.09 7.87
CA PRO A 195 -0.32 19.71 6.61
C PRO A 195 1.20 19.63 6.37
N MET A 196 2.02 19.38 7.40
CA MET A 196 3.47 19.26 7.29
C MET A 196 3.94 17.86 6.91
N VAL A 197 3.06 16.84 6.93
CA VAL A 197 3.43 15.46 6.58
C VAL A 197 4.01 15.38 5.18
N ARG A 198 3.39 16.05 4.21
CA ARG A 198 3.90 16.07 2.83
C ARG A 198 5.29 16.70 2.77
N ALA A 199 5.48 17.86 3.39
CA ALA A 199 6.77 18.55 3.37
C ALA A 199 7.91 17.70 3.98
N LYS A 200 7.62 16.97 5.07
CA LYS A 200 8.61 16.16 5.78
C LYS A 200 8.89 14.82 5.11
N TYR A 201 7.87 14.19 4.54
CA TYR A 201 7.93 12.76 4.21
C TYR A 201 7.72 12.41 2.74
N GLN A 202 7.36 13.35 1.87
CA GLN A 202 7.04 13.05 0.46
C GLN A 202 8.17 12.31 -0.27
N VAL A 203 9.42 12.74 -0.08
CA VAL A 203 10.58 12.11 -0.74
C VAL A 203 10.79 10.69 -0.22
N LYS A 204 10.69 10.48 1.10
CA LYS A 204 10.78 9.14 1.70
C LYS A 204 9.65 8.23 1.21
N ALA A 205 8.42 8.75 1.13
CA ALA A 205 7.28 8.01 0.61
C ALA A 205 7.48 7.61 -0.86
N ALA A 206 7.98 8.52 -1.69
CA ALA A 206 8.26 8.25 -3.10
C ALA A 206 9.33 7.16 -3.28
N LEU A 207 10.44 7.23 -2.54
CA LEU A 207 11.50 6.22 -2.61
C LEU A 207 11.01 4.83 -2.18
N LEU A 208 10.24 4.76 -1.09
CA LEU A 208 9.65 3.48 -0.64
C LEU A 208 8.66 2.92 -1.66
N HIS A 209 7.85 3.78 -2.28
CA HIS A 209 6.91 3.36 -3.32
C HIS A 209 7.61 2.92 -4.61
N ILE A 210 8.73 3.55 -4.98
CA ILE A 210 9.58 3.10 -6.10
C ILE A 210 10.14 1.70 -5.81
N ILE A 211 10.71 1.48 -4.63
CA ILE A 211 11.21 0.15 -4.23
C ILE A 211 10.10 -0.89 -4.32
N GLU A 212 8.89 -0.58 -3.85
CA GLU A 212 7.74 -1.48 -3.95
C GLU A 212 7.33 -1.76 -5.40
N THR A 213 7.27 -0.72 -6.23
CA THR A 213 6.88 -0.81 -7.65
C THR A 213 7.90 -1.61 -8.47
N GLU A 214 9.18 -1.52 -8.14
CA GLU A 214 10.20 -2.33 -8.79
C GLU A 214 10.01 -3.83 -8.51
N GLN A 215 9.34 -4.23 -7.42
CA GLN A 215 9.10 -5.65 -7.09
C GLN A 215 7.89 -6.27 -7.79
N LEU A 216 7.15 -5.51 -8.60
CA LEU A 216 5.98 -6.04 -9.31
C LEU A 216 6.33 -7.22 -10.23
N ASP A 217 5.39 -8.15 -10.32
CA ASP A 217 5.45 -9.33 -11.17
C ASP A 217 4.05 -9.68 -11.72
N PRO A 218 3.49 -8.85 -12.63
CA PRO A 218 2.09 -8.99 -13.07
C PRO A 218 1.78 -10.32 -13.74
N ALA A 219 2.79 -11.02 -14.29
CA ALA A 219 2.62 -12.35 -14.87
C ALA A 219 2.12 -13.39 -13.85
N LYS A 220 2.39 -13.18 -12.55
CA LYS A 220 1.94 -14.07 -11.46
C LYS A 220 0.62 -13.65 -10.84
N GLY A 221 0.30 -12.36 -10.89
CA GLY A 221 -0.87 -11.80 -10.24
C GLY A 221 -0.79 -11.86 -8.71
N MET A 222 -1.93 -12.02 -8.06
CA MET A 222 -2.00 -12.15 -6.60
C MET A 222 -1.61 -13.56 -6.13
N ILE A 223 -0.78 -13.63 -5.09
CA ILE A 223 -0.30 -14.88 -4.47
C ILE A 223 -0.70 -14.96 -3.00
N GLU A 224 -0.89 -16.17 -2.48
CA GLU A 224 -1.10 -16.39 -1.04
C GLU A 224 0.16 -15.98 -0.25
N TRP A 225 -0.02 -15.36 0.92
CA TRP A 225 1.08 -14.87 1.74
C TRP A 225 0.83 -15.10 3.23
N GLU A 226 1.63 -15.95 3.89
CA GLU A 226 1.47 -16.22 5.33
C GLU A 226 2.22 -15.24 6.24
N GLY A 227 3.10 -14.42 5.65
CA GLY A 227 4.06 -13.60 6.38
C GLY A 227 5.44 -14.25 6.48
N THR A 228 6.46 -13.46 6.81
CA THR A 228 7.78 -13.98 7.18
C THR A 228 7.70 -14.59 8.58
N ARG A 229 8.02 -15.88 8.70
CA ARG A 229 8.17 -16.59 9.98
C ARG A 229 9.38 -16.09 10.76
#